data_AF-A0A952TIC6-F1
#
_entry.id   AF-A0A952TIC6-F1
#
_cell.length_a   1.000
_cell.length_b   1.000
_cell.length_c   1.000
_cell.angle_alpha   90.00
_cell.angle_beta   90.00
_cell.angle_gamma   90.00
#
_symmetry.space_group_name_H-M   'P 1'
#
loop_
_entity.id
_entity.type
_entity.pdbx_description
1 polymer ?
#
loop_
_entity_poly.entity_id
_entity_poly.type
_entity_poly.pdbx_seq_one_letter_code
_entity_poly.pdbx_strand_id
1 'polypeptide(L)'
;MIRILTTLASTLLLSSSVFAAKGAVYCKVGGQAVNAVVEDESSPCAADLWHGDACYTGDRQAVIDLINDGKIVLSDEEWISDAHFKGRSEIAYKVNDGPNEEVWSETLVRCPADFFKK
;
A
#
# COMPACT_ATOMS: atom_id res chain seq x y z
N MET A 1 50.89 -10.82 43.94
CA MET A 1 50.29 -10.90 42.59
C MET A 1 48.79 -10.71 42.72
N ILE A 2 48.24 -9.58 42.26
CA ILE A 2 46.81 -9.24 42.37
C ILE A 2 46.21 -9.37 40.98
N ARG A 3 45.21 -10.23 40.81
CA ARG A 3 44.47 -10.40 39.53
C ARG A 3 43.23 -9.52 39.56
N ILE A 4 43.17 -8.58 38.62
CA ILE A 4 42.03 -7.72 38.33
C ILE A 4 41.05 -8.55 37.49
N LEU A 5 39.82 -8.75 37.97
CA LEU A 5 38.70 -9.25 37.17
C LEU A 5 37.85 -8.05 36.73
N THR A 6 37.98 -7.65 35.48
CA THR A 6 37.08 -6.71 34.80
C THR A 6 35.96 -7.49 34.14
N THR A 7 34.78 -7.49 34.76
CA THR A 7 33.57 -8.07 34.18
C THR A 7 32.95 -7.05 33.21
N LEU A 8 33.16 -7.25 31.91
CA LEU A 8 32.45 -6.50 30.86
C LEU A 8 30.99 -6.98 30.82
N ALA A 9 30.07 -6.18 31.33
CA ALA A 9 28.65 -6.37 31.13
C ALA A 9 28.30 -6.02 29.68
N SER A 10 28.17 -7.03 28.84
CA SER A 10 27.66 -6.92 27.48
C SER A 10 26.17 -6.61 27.50
N THR A 11 25.81 -5.35 27.35
CA THR A 11 24.42 -4.92 27.12
C THR A 11 24.01 -5.35 25.70
N LEU A 12 23.37 -6.52 25.58
CA LEU A 12 22.64 -6.88 24.37
C LEU A 12 21.44 -5.94 24.23
N LEU A 13 21.55 -4.94 23.36
CA LEU A 13 20.41 -4.20 22.86
C LEU A 13 19.60 -5.15 21.98
N LEU A 14 18.47 -5.64 22.51
CA LEU A 14 17.46 -6.33 21.71
C LEU A 14 16.92 -5.32 20.69
N SER A 15 17.43 -5.40 19.46
CA SER A 15 16.85 -4.71 18.31
C SER A 15 15.53 -5.38 17.98
N SER A 16 14.44 -4.87 18.55
CA SER A 16 13.08 -5.25 18.16
C SER A 16 12.90 -4.87 16.69
N SER A 17 13.07 -5.82 15.79
CA SER A 17 12.71 -5.68 14.39
C SER A 17 11.20 -5.46 14.33
N VAL A 18 10.78 -4.20 14.29
CA VAL A 18 9.41 -3.85 13.95
C VAL A 18 9.27 -4.21 12.47
N PHE A 19 8.81 -5.43 12.19
CA PHE A 19 8.38 -5.81 10.87
C PHE A 19 7.16 -4.95 10.53
N ALA A 20 7.39 -3.78 9.92
CA ALA A 20 6.33 -3.01 9.31
C ALA A 20 5.67 -3.91 8.26
N ALA A 21 4.42 -4.32 8.50
CA ALA A 21 3.68 -5.11 7.53
C ALA A 21 3.61 -4.30 6.23
N LYS A 22 4.19 -4.85 5.15
CA LYS A 22 4.20 -4.19 3.84
C LYS A 22 2.77 -3.80 3.46
N GLY A 23 2.58 -2.53 3.11
CA GLY A 23 1.32 -2.05 2.55
C GLY A 23 1.01 -2.74 1.23
N ALA A 24 -0.27 -2.99 0.96
CA ALA A 24 -0.71 -3.58 -0.30
C ALA A 24 -2.14 -3.14 -0.61
N VAL A 25 -2.46 -3.04 -1.90
CA VAL A 25 -3.79 -2.69 -2.42
C VAL A 25 -4.37 -3.90 -3.14
N TYR A 26 -5.66 -4.15 -2.96
CA TYR A 26 -6.35 -5.31 -3.52
C TYR A 26 -7.70 -4.93 -4.13
N CYS A 27 -8.10 -5.71 -5.14
CA CYS A 27 -9.39 -5.65 -5.82
C CYS A 27 -10.01 -7.06 -5.93
N LYS A 28 -11.25 -7.17 -6.44
CA LYS A 28 -11.92 -8.46 -6.65
C LYS A 28 -12.11 -8.76 -8.13
N VAL A 29 -11.26 -9.61 -8.69
CA VAL A 29 -11.38 -10.09 -10.07
C VAL A 29 -11.94 -11.51 -10.06
N GLY A 30 -13.13 -11.72 -10.63
CA GLY A 30 -13.77 -13.04 -10.66
C GLY A 30 -13.99 -13.65 -9.27
N GLY A 31 -14.23 -12.80 -8.25
CA GLY A 31 -14.40 -13.22 -6.85
C GLY A 31 -13.09 -13.48 -6.09
N GLN A 32 -11.93 -13.43 -6.76
CA GLN A 32 -10.62 -13.63 -6.15
C GLN A 32 -10.00 -12.28 -5.77
N ALA A 33 -9.34 -12.24 -4.60
CA ALA A 33 -8.58 -11.07 -4.20
C ALA A 33 -7.26 -11.05 -4.99
N VAL A 34 -7.02 -9.96 -5.72
CA VAL A 34 -5.84 -9.77 -6.56
C VAL A 34 -5.08 -8.54 -6.07
N ASN A 35 -3.76 -8.61 -6.02
CA ASN A 35 -2.91 -7.48 -5.63
C ASN A 35 -2.80 -6.50 -6.79
N ALA A 36 -2.97 -5.20 -6.53
CA ALA A 36 -2.95 -4.15 -7.53
C ALA A 36 -1.53 -3.73 -7.97
N VAL A 37 -0.50 -4.06 -7.18
CA VAL A 37 0.89 -3.75 -7.51
C VAL A 37 1.34 -4.62 -8.68
N VAL A 38 1.82 -3.97 -9.75
CA VAL A 38 2.29 -4.62 -10.96
C VAL A 38 3.71 -4.21 -11.29
N GLU A 39 4.41 -5.07 -12.03
CA GLU A 39 5.74 -4.75 -12.56
C GLU A 39 5.64 -4.04 -13.92
N ASP A 40 4.67 -4.41 -14.79
CA ASP A 40 4.54 -3.83 -16.14
C ASP A 40 3.06 -3.64 -16.61
N GLU A 41 2.86 -2.55 -17.35
CA GLU A 41 1.77 -2.16 -18.27
C GLU A 41 0.34 -1.93 -17.75
N SER A 42 -0.29 -2.81 -16.97
CA SER A 42 -1.64 -2.52 -16.41
C SER A 42 -2.01 -3.39 -15.22
N SER A 43 -2.71 -2.79 -14.25
CA SER A 43 -3.19 -3.50 -13.08
C SER A 43 -4.51 -4.23 -13.37
N PRO A 44 -4.66 -5.49 -12.95
CA PRO A 44 -5.97 -6.16 -12.98
C PRO A 44 -7.01 -5.45 -12.09
N CYS A 45 -6.57 -4.51 -11.24
CA CYS A 45 -7.41 -3.69 -10.39
C CYS A 45 -7.81 -2.34 -10.99
N ALA A 46 -7.51 -2.08 -12.28
CA ALA A 46 -7.73 -0.77 -12.89
C ALA A 46 -9.17 -0.25 -12.70
N ALA A 47 -10.18 -1.07 -13.02
CA ALA A 47 -11.59 -0.72 -12.86
C ALA A 47 -11.99 -0.44 -11.40
N ASP A 48 -11.57 -1.30 -10.46
CA ASP A 48 -11.90 -1.14 -9.04
C ASP A 48 -11.20 0.09 -8.43
N LEU A 49 -10.02 0.47 -8.92
CA LEU A 49 -9.33 1.70 -8.54
C LEU A 49 -9.97 2.94 -9.19
N TRP A 50 -10.54 2.80 -10.38
CA TRP A 50 -11.28 3.88 -11.04
C TRP A 50 -12.56 4.25 -10.30
N HIS A 51 -13.24 3.24 -9.75
CA HIS A 51 -14.57 3.37 -9.14
C HIS A 51 -14.58 3.33 -7.61
N GLY A 52 -13.40 3.23 -6.97
CA GLY A 52 -13.28 3.24 -5.51
C GLY A 52 -13.68 1.93 -4.82
N ASP A 53 -13.72 0.82 -5.54
CA ASP A 53 -14.05 -0.52 -5.03
C ASP A 53 -12.82 -1.30 -4.51
N ALA A 54 -11.61 -0.81 -4.80
CA ALA A 54 -10.38 -1.36 -4.25
C ALA A 54 -10.22 -1.05 -2.74
N CYS A 55 -9.42 -1.86 -2.05
CA CYS A 55 -9.13 -1.67 -0.63
C CYS A 55 -7.65 -1.92 -0.30
N TYR A 56 -7.19 -1.47 0.87
CA TYR A 56 -5.80 -1.63 1.28
C TYR A 56 -5.63 -2.48 2.56
N THR A 57 -4.45 -3.07 2.71
CA THR A 57 -4.00 -3.75 3.93
C THR A 57 -2.61 -3.24 4.35
N GLY A 58 -2.16 -3.65 5.55
CA GLY A 58 -0.83 -3.27 6.05
C GLY A 58 -0.74 -1.82 6.51
N ASP A 59 0.47 -1.27 6.41
CA ASP A 59 0.79 0.12 6.75
C ASP A 59 0.28 1.10 5.68
N ARG A 60 -0.30 2.23 6.12
CA ARG A 60 -0.88 3.23 5.22
C ARG A 60 0.17 4.06 4.50
N GLN A 61 1.28 4.40 5.15
CA GLN A 61 2.35 5.17 4.52
C GLN A 61 2.94 4.35 3.37
N ALA A 62 3.20 3.07 3.59
CA ALA A 62 3.66 2.17 2.55
C ALA A 62 2.70 2.09 1.33
N VAL A 63 1.38 2.14 1.55
CA VAL A 63 0.39 2.18 0.45
C VAL A 63 0.44 3.50 -0.30
N ILE A 64 0.54 4.62 0.42
CA ILE A 64 0.70 5.95 -0.18
C ILE A 64 1.96 5.99 -1.06
N ASP A 65 3.06 5.47 -0.55
CA ASP A 65 4.33 5.41 -1.26
C ASP A 65 4.21 4.54 -2.52
N LEU A 66 3.56 3.37 -2.46
CA LEU A 66 3.31 2.53 -3.64
C LEU A 66 2.54 3.27 -4.75
N ILE A 67 1.51 4.04 -4.39
CA ILE A 67 0.72 4.80 -5.37
C ILE A 67 1.58 5.92 -5.97
N ASN A 68 2.23 6.72 -5.13
CA ASN A 68 3.00 7.88 -5.58
C ASN A 68 4.29 7.51 -6.33
N ASP A 69 4.85 6.33 -6.07
CA ASP A 69 5.99 5.77 -6.81
C ASP A 69 5.57 5.10 -8.13
N GLY A 70 4.29 5.15 -8.50
CA GLY A 70 3.76 4.58 -9.75
C GLY A 70 3.82 3.06 -9.78
N LYS A 71 3.81 2.38 -8.62
CA LYS A 71 3.81 0.91 -8.54
C LYS A 71 2.44 0.29 -8.80
N ILE A 72 1.42 1.12 -8.92
CA ILE A 72 0.06 0.75 -9.29
C ILE A 72 -0.28 1.56 -10.54
N VAL A 73 -0.42 0.87 -11.66
CA VAL A 73 -0.68 1.46 -12.98
C VAL A 73 -2.07 1.03 -13.43
N LEU A 74 -2.95 1.94 -13.87
CA LEU A 74 -4.26 1.55 -14.39
C LEU A 74 -4.11 1.08 -15.84
N SER A 75 -3.53 1.92 -16.68
CA SER A 75 -3.16 1.65 -18.07
C SER A 75 -1.98 2.54 -18.49
N ASP A 76 -1.63 2.53 -19.78
CA ASP A 76 -0.60 3.39 -20.37
C ASP A 76 -0.99 4.87 -20.41
N GLU A 77 -2.29 5.18 -20.52
CA GLU A 77 -2.81 6.55 -20.60
C GLU A 77 -3.61 6.97 -19.35
N GLU A 78 -3.83 6.07 -18.40
CA GLU A 78 -4.59 6.33 -17.18
C GLU A 78 -3.80 5.91 -15.92
N TRP A 79 -3.77 6.78 -14.91
CA TRP A 79 -2.95 6.53 -13.71
C TRP A 79 -3.54 7.15 -12.45
N ILE A 80 -3.09 6.63 -11.30
CA ILE A 80 -3.41 7.20 -9.99
C ILE A 80 -2.22 7.98 -9.42
N SER A 81 -2.50 9.05 -8.67
CA SER A 81 -1.47 9.93 -8.13
C SER A 81 -1.93 10.69 -6.88
N ASP A 82 -1.05 11.51 -6.30
CA ASP A 82 -1.36 12.42 -5.18
C ASP A 82 -1.99 11.70 -3.98
N ALA A 83 -1.51 10.48 -3.69
CA ALA A 83 -1.99 9.71 -2.57
C ALA A 83 -1.57 10.35 -1.25
N HIS A 84 -2.51 10.49 -0.33
CA HIS A 84 -2.27 11.07 0.98
C HIS A 84 -3.26 10.55 2.02
N PHE A 85 -2.93 10.75 3.30
CA PHE A 85 -3.84 10.39 4.38
C PHE A 85 -5.15 11.17 4.30
N LYS A 86 -6.27 10.44 4.34
CA LYS A 86 -7.60 11.02 4.54
C LYS A 86 -8.15 10.51 5.88
N GLY A 87 -8.29 11.42 6.84
CA GLY A 87 -8.76 11.08 8.18
C GLY A 87 -7.93 9.97 8.87
N ARG A 88 -8.61 9.16 9.69
CA ARG A 88 -7.94 8.19 10.58
C ARG A 88 -7.66 6.84 9.93
N SER A 89 -8.35 6.48 8.86
CA SER A 89 -8.33 5.12 8.31
C SER A 89 -8.46 5.05 6.79
N GLU A 90 -8.36 6.18 6.09
CA GLU A 90 -8.55 6.24 4.64
C GLU A 90 -7.31 6.84 3.97
N ILE A 91 -7.21 6.60 2.67
CA ILE A 91 -6.20 7.17 1.78
C ILE A 91 -6.97 7.82 0.63
N ALA A 92 -6.81 9.13 0.43
CA ALA A 92 -7.30 9.79 -0.77
C ALA A 92 -6.23 9.71 -1.86
N TYR A 93 -6.66 9.65 -3.12
CA TYR A 93 -5.80 9.70 -4.30
C TYR A 93 -6.59 10.32 -5.46
N LYS A 94 -5.88 10.73 -6.50
CA LYS A 94 -6.47 11.19 -7.76
C LYS A 94 -6.42 10.08 -8.80
N VAL A 95 -7.48 9.97 -9.58
CA VAL A 95 -7.48 9.24 -10.84
C VAL A 95 -7.32 10.25 -11.96
N ASN A 96 -6.43 9.97 -12.90
CA ASN A 96 -6.13 10.82 -14.06
C ASN A 96 -6.46 10.02 -15.31
N ASP A 97 -7.46 10.49 -16.05
CA ASP A 97 -7.86 9.97 -17.35
C ASP A 97 -7.20 10.85 -18.42
N GLY A 98 -6.04 10.40 -18.89
CA GLY A 98 -5.28 11.12 -19.91
C GLY A 98 -6.08 11.39 -21.19
N PRO A 99 -6.75 10.37 -21.78
CA PRO A 99 -7.51 10.51 -23.01
C PRO A 99 -8.66 11.54 -22.93
N ASN A 100 -9.31 11.66 -21.78
CA ASN A 100 -10.43 12.58 -21.58
C ASN A 100 -10.03 13.90 -20.89
N GLU A 101 -8.76 14.07 -20.48
CA GLU A 101 -8.26 15.21 -19.70
C GLU A 101 -9.02 15.42 -18.37
N GLU A 102 -9.55 14.34 -17.78
CA GLU A 102 -10.32 14.38 -16.55
C GLU A 102 -9.49 13.97 -15.34
N VAL A 103 -9.71 14.66 -14.22
CA VAL A 103 -9.09 14.33 -12.93
C VAL A 103 -10.14 14.40 -11.84
N TRP A 104 -10.34 13.31 -11.11
CA TRP A 104 -11.21 13.27 -9.93
C TRP A 104 -10.52 12.57 -8.76
N SER A 105 -11.15 12.65 -7.59
CA SER A 105 -10.60 12.09 -6.36
C SER A 105 -11.38 10.85 -5.93
N GLU A 106 -10.64 9.83 -5.56
CA GLU A 106 -11.17 8.60 -5.00
C GLU A 106 -10.62 8.34 -3.60
N THR A 107 -11.19 7.34 -2.92
CA THR A 107 -10.79 6.99 -1.55
C THR A 107 -10.57 5.48 -1.40
N LEU A 108 -9.39 5.11 -0.94
CA LEU A 108 -9.05 3.76 -0.53
C LEU A 108 -9.35 3.58 0.96
N VAL A 109 -10.13 2.54 1.27
CA VAL A 109 -10.46 2.12 2.63
C VAL A 109 -9.75 0.82 2.99
N ARG A 110 -9.64 0.51 4.28
CA ARG A 110 -9.04 -0.75 4.73
C ARG A 110 -9.92 -1.91 4.30
N CYS A 111 -9.32 -2.99 3.79
CA CYS A 111 -10.08 -4.18 3.39
C CYS A 111 -10.89 -4.72 4.57
N PRO A 112 -12.19 -5.00 4.39
CA PRO A 112 -13.00 -5.61 5.42
C PRO A 112 -12.53 -7.05 5.69
N ALA A 113 -12.87 -7.58 6.87
CA ALA A 113 -12.39 -8.88 7.33
C ALA A 113 -12.83 -10.06 6.43
N ASP A 114 -13.90 -9.88 5.67
CA ASP A 114 -14.43 -10.85 4.72
C ASP A 114 -13.94 -10.66 3.28
N PHE A 115 -13.17 -9.62 2.98
CA PHE A 115 -12.66 -9.36 1.63
C PHE A 115 -11.91 -10.56 1.04
N PHE A 116 -11.12 -11.27 1.85
CA PHE A 116 -10.32 -12.41 1.38
C PHE A 116 -11.05 -13.75 1.42
N LYS A 117 -12.33 -13.77 1.79
CA LYS A 117 -13.14 -14.99 1.76
C LYS A 117 -13.50 -15.36 0.31
N LYS A 118 -13.69 -16.66 0.09
CA LYS A 118 -14.07 -17.26 -1.19
C LYS A 118 -15.58 -17.23 -1.38
#